data_AF-A0A929HEL8-F1
#
_entry.id   AF-A0A929HEL8-F1
#
_cell.length_a   1.000
_cell.length_b   1.000
_cell.length_c   1.000
_cell.angle_alpha   90.00
_cell.angle_beta   90.00
_cell.angle_gamma   90.00
#
_symmetry.space_group_name_H-M   'P 1'
#
loop_
_entity.id
_entity.type
_entity.pdbx_description
1 polymer ?
#
loop_
_entity_poly.entity_id
_entity_poly.type
_entity_poly.pdbx_seq_one_letter_code
_entity_poly.pdbx_strand_id
1 'polypeptide(L)'
;MTIPAISEMALQSLFSQLADVDSYVFLESTKVTPENHQSLLFVEPLERLIFNPDDDPARFFQQAQNRLDQGFFLAGYISYEFGYLLEPSLEDSLKIRPIAPHFFDTMALADLGVYRQPHIYDHQTASFSGAGPWPTGKASESIPTLHEITNLRLNQEK
;
A
#
# COMPACT_ATOMS: atom_id res chain seq x y z
N MET A 1 21.65 -19.50 -2.63
CA MET A 1 21.85 -18.34 -3.51
C MET A 1 20.85 -17.30 -3.06
N THR A 2 21.28 -16.15 -2.56
CA THR A 2 20.37 -15.08 -2.13
C THR A 2 19.85 -14.35 -3.35
N ILE A 3 18.53 -14.31 -3.51
CA ILE A 3 17.88 -13.57 -4.59
C ILE A 3 17.81 -12.09 -4.17
N PRO A 4 18.33 -11.16 -4.99
CA PRO A 4 18.38 -9.75 -4.61
C PRO A 4 17.00 -9.07 -4.68
N ALA A 5 16.80 -8.08 -3.81
CA ALA A 5 15.69 -7.12 -3.90
C ALA A 5 15.84 -6.19 -5.12
N ILE A 6 14.86 -5.31 -5.35
CA ILE A 6 14.99 -4.26 -6.37
C ILE A 6 16.14 -3.34 -5.95
N SER A 7 16.99 -2.95 -6.91
CA SER A 7 18.12 -2.07 -6.60
C SER A 7 17.64 -0.65 -6.28
N GLU A 8 18.40 0.07 -5.46
CA GLU A 8 18.07 1.47 -5.10
C GLU A 8 17.94 2.38 -6.34
N MET A 9 18.82 2.23 -7.33
CA MET A 9 18.73 2.97 -8.59
C MET A 9 17.42 2.66 -9.34
N ALA A 10 16.95 1.42 -9.32
CA ALA A 10 15.70 1.04 -9.95
C ALA A 10 14.48 1.60 -9.19
N LEU A 11 14.54 1.64 -7.85
CA LEU A 11 13.51 2.28 -7.02
C LEU A 11 13.44 3.79 -7.25
N GLN A 12 14.58 4.49 -7.30
CA GLN A 12 14.61 5.93 -7.58
C GLN A 12 14.02 6.26 -8.97
N SER A 13 14.36 5.45 -9.98
CA SER A 13 13.80 5.58 -11.32
C SER A 13 12.28 5.33 -11.34
N LEU A 14 11.82 4.32 -10.60
CA LEU A 14 10.39 4.03 -10.44
C LEU A 14 9.65 5.21 -9.81
N PHE A 15 10.10 5.70 -8.65
CA PHE A 15 9.44 6.79 -7.95
C PHE A 15 9.44 8.10 -8.74
N SER A 16 10.48 8.34 -9.55
CA SER A 16 10.52 9.49 -10.45
C SER A 16 9.42 9.45 -11.51
N GLN A 17 9.05 8.27 -12.01
CA GLN A 17 7.92 8.13 -12.95
C GLN A 17 6.56 8.17 -12.26
N LEU A 18 6.49 7.67 -11.03
CA LEU A 18 5.27 7.72 -10.22
C LEU A 18 4.99 9.11 -9.63
N ALA A 19 5.91 10.08 -9.81
CA ALA A 19 5.76 11.42 -9.27
C ALA A 19 4.50 12.15 -9.78
N ASP A 20 4.13 11.91 -11.04
CA ASP A 20 2.94 12.49 -11.67
C ASP A 20 1.72 11.54 -11.64
N VAL A 21 1.82 10.40 -10.96
CA VAL A 21 0.72 9.44 -10.84
C VAL A 21 -0.08 9.76 -9.58
N ASP A 22 -1.31 10.23 -9.77
CA ASP A 22 -2.20 10.70 -8.69
C ASP A 22 -2.47 9.65 -7.60
N SER A 23 -2.54 8.37 -7.97
CA SER A 23 -2.81 7.28 -7.04
C SER A 23 -2.18 5.97 -7.50
N TYR A 24 -1.38 5.38 -6.62
CA TYR A 24 -0.75 4.08 -6.82
C TYR A 24 -0.56 3.34 -5.49
N VAL A 25 -0.41 2.02 -5.58
CA VAL A 25 0.03 1.16 -4.48
C VAL A 25 1.23 0.36 -4.93
N PHE A 26 2.34 0.49 -4.22
CA PHE A 26 3.55 -0.28 -4.47
C PHE A 26 3.83 -1.20 -3.29
N LEU A 27 3.89 -2.50 -3.55
CA LEU A 27 4.19 -3.55 -2.57
C LEU A 27 5.51 -4.21 -2.95
N GLU A 28 6.56 -3.98 -2.15
CA GLU A 28 7.90 -4.51 -2.40
C GLU A 28 8.23 -5.70 -1.50
N SER A 29 8.87 -6.72 -2.08
CA SER A 29 9.46 -7.84 -1.33
C SER A 29 10.97 -7.66 -1.14
N THR A 30 11.39 -7.01 -0.04
CA THR A 30 12.83 -6.84 0.27
C THR A 30 13.50 -8.14 0.73
N LYS A 31 12.76 -8.99 1.48
CA LYS A 31 13.21 -10.33 1.86
C LYS A 31 12.59 -11.36 0.92
N VAL A 32 13.31 -11.66 -0.17
CA VAL A 32 12.86 -12.61 -1.18
C VAL A 32 12.94 -14.05 -0.65
N THR A 33 11.81 -14.77 -0.68
CA THR A 33 11.71 -16.20 -0.35
C THR A 33 11.04 -16.97 -1.48
N PRO A 34 11.04 -18.32 -1.48
CA PRO A 34 10.30 -19.10 -2.47
C PRO A 34 8.81 -18.71 -2.56
N GLU A 35 8.20 -18.36 -1.43
CA GLU A 35 6.78 -18.00 -1.29
C GLU A 35 6.53 -16.50 -1.52
N ASN A 36 7.51 -15.64 -1.20
CA ASN A 36 7.38 -14.20 -1.29
C ASN A 36 8.52 -13.61 -2.13
N HIS A 37 8.32 -13.57 -3.45
CA HIS A 37 9.33 -13.16 -4.43
C HIS A 37 8.81 -12.22 -5.49
N GLN A 38 7.65 -11.62 -5.27
CA GLN A 38 7.04 -10.68 -6.21
C GLN A 38 6.97 -9.29 -5.59
N SER A 39 7.28 -8.30 -6.40
CA SER A 39 6.91 -6.91 -6.15
C SER A 39 5.77 -6.53 -7.08
N LEU A 40 4.77 -5.83 -6.55
CA LEU A 40 3.53 -5.49 -7.24
C LEU A 40 3.36 -3.98 -7.28
N LEU A 41 3.01 -3.46 -8.45
CA LEU A 41 2.68 -2.05 -8.63
C LEU A 41 1.29 -1.93 -9.25
N PHE A 42 0.41 -1.27 -8.51
CA PHE A 42 -0.94 -0.90 -8.94
C PHE A 42 -0.96 0.60 -9.23
N VAL A 43 -1.44 0.99 -10.40
CA VAL A 43 -1.54 2.39 -10.83
C VAL A 43 -2.93 2.64 -11.39
N GLU A 44 -3.39 3.90 -11.34
CA GLU A 44 -4.63 4.35 -11.99
C GLU A 44 -5.85 3.51 -11.58
N PRO A 45 -6.29 3.59 -10.30
CA PRO A 45 -7.48 2.86 -9.86
C PRO A 45 -8.70 3.26 -10.69
N LEU A 46 -9.48 2.28 -11.12
CA LEU A 46 -10.74 2.49 -11.85
C LEU A 46 -11.82 3.10 -10.95
N GLU A 47 -11.80 2.71 -9.68
CA GLU A 47 -12.66 3.23 -8.63
C GLU A 47 -11.98 3.02 -7.27
N ARG A 48 -12.52 3.66 -6.23
CA ARG A 48 -12.09 3.49 -4.85
C ARG A 48 -13.25 3.04 -3.98
N LEU A 49 -13.02 1.98 -3.22
CA LEU A 49 -13.90 1.50 -2.17
C LEU A 49 -13.41 2.13 -0.86
N ILE A 50 -14.14 3.14 -0.38
CA ILE A 50 -13.81 3.88 0.84
C ILE A 50 -14.79 3.48 1.92
N PHE A 51 -14.28 3.19 3.12
CA PHE A 51 -15.08 2.90 4.30
C PHE A 51 -14.93 4.02 5.33
N ASN A 52 -16.05 4.62 5.73
CA ASN A 52 -16.13 5.60 6.79
C ASN A 52 -16.75 4.98 8.06
N PRO A 53 -16.55 5.57 9.25
CA PRO A 53 -17.03 5.00 10.51
C PRO A 53 -18.53 4.66 10.58
N ASP A 54 -19.37 5.37 9.82
CA ASP A 54 -20.83 5.16 9.79
C ASP A 54 -21.28 4.15 8.71
N ASP A 55 -20.36 3.60 7.91
CA ASP A 55 -20.67 2.62 6.88
C ASP A 55 -20.90 1.22 7.46
N ASP A 56 -21.58 0.36 6.68
CA ASP A 56 -21.81 -1.05 7.03
C ASP A 56 -20.64 -1.93 6.56
N PRO A 57 -19.89 -2.59 7.48
CA PRO A 57 -18.77 -3.45 7.11
C PRO A 57 -19.15 -4.59 6.16
N ALA A 58 -20.34 -5.17 6.33
CA ALA A 58 -20.80 -6.27 5.50
C ALA A 58 -21.02 -5.80 4.05
N ARG A 59 -21.58 -4.61 3.88
CA ARG A 59 -21.77 -3.99 2.55
C ARG A 59 -20.43 -3.67 1.88
N PHE A 60 -19.45 -3.18 2.63
CA PHE A 60 -18.11 -2.89 2.11
C PHE A 60 -17.40 -4.15 1.60
N PHE A 61 -17.41 -5.23 2.38
CA PHE A 61 -16.84 -6.50 1.93
C PHE A 61 -17.61 -7.11 0.76
N GLN A 62 -18.94 -6.95 0.70
CA GLN A 62 -19.71 -7.40 -0.46
C GLN A 62 -19.31 -6.64 -1.72
N GLN A 63 -19.08 -5.32 -1.64
CA GLN A 63 -18.60 -4.52 -2.78
C GLN A 63 -17.20 -4.97 -3.22
N ALA A 64 -16.28 -5.17 -2.27
CA ALA A 64 -14.95 -5.69 -2.56
C ALA A 64 -15.01 -7.05 -3.25
N GLN A 65 -15.78 -7.99 -2.69
CA GLN A 65 -15.95 -9.33 -3.26
C GLN A 65 -16.53 -9.29 -4.68
N ASN A 66 -17.54 -8.44 -4.92
CA ASN A 66 -18.13 -8.31 -6.25
C ASN A 66 -17.10 -7.86 -7.31
N ARG A 67 -16.10 -7.06 -6.94
CA ARG A 67 -15.02 -6.65 -7.85
C ARG A 67 -14.00 -7.76 -8.07
N LEU A 68 -13.66 -8.49 -7.03
CA LEU A 68 -12.82 -9.68 -7.15
C LEU A 68 -13.47 -10.73 -8.06
N ASP A 69 -14.78 -10.97 -7.91
CA ASP A 69 -15.54 -11.92 -8.73
C ASP A 69 -15.61 -11.50 -10.21
N GLN A 70 -15.48 -10.20 -10.49
CA GLN A 70 -15.38 -9.63 -11.84
C GLN A 70 -13.96 -9.74 -12.44
N GLY A 71 -12.99 -10.27 -11.68
CA GLY A 71 -11.60 -10.42 -12.10
C GLY A 71 -10.73 -9.16 -11.90
N PHE A 72 -11.21 -8.18 -11.15
CA PHE A 72 -10.39 -7.04 -10.74
C PHE A 72 -9.50 -7.37 -9.55
N PHE A 73 -8.50 -6.54 -9.33
CA PHE A 73 -7.60 -6.62 -8.19
C PHE A 73 -7.89 -5.48 -7.22
N LEU A 74 -7.72 -5.74 -5.93
CA LEU A 74 -7.88 -4.73 -4.88
C LEU A 74 -6.54 -4.48 -4.21
N ALA A 75 -6.18 -3.21 -4.03
CA ALA A 75 -4.99 -2.82 -3.28
C ALA A 75 -5.21 -1.48 -2.58
N GLY A 76 -4.67 -1.34 -1.37
CA GLY A 76 -4.85 -0.15 -0.54
C GLY A 76 -4.60 -0.49 0.93
N TYR A 77 -5.35 0.15 1.83
CA TYR A 77 -5.21 -0.09 3.27
C TYR A 77 -6.56 -0.37 3.95
N ILE A 78 -6.46 -1.11 5.05
CA ILE A 78 -7.49 -1.24 6.06
C ILE A 78 -6.82 -0.82 7.37
N SER A 79 -7.39 0.17 8.05
CA SER A 79 -6.84 0.69 9.30
C SER A 79 -6.97 -0.35 10.42
N TYR A 80 -6.16 -0.20 11.45
CA TYR A 80 -6.26 -1.04 12.63
C TYR A 80 -7.63 -0.89 13.30
N GLU A 81 -8.16 0.33 13.34
CA GLU A 81 -9.45 0.70 13.92
C GLU A 81 -10.64 0.06 13.21
N PHE A 82 -10.56 -0.19 11.89
CA PHE A 82 -11.59 -0.94 11.17
C PHE A 82 -11.86 -2.31 11.80
N GLY A 83 -10.81 -2.96 12.34
CA GLY A 83 -10.92 -4.28 12.97
C GLY A 83 -11.89 -4.32 14.16
N TYR A 84 -12.14 -3.20 14.84
CA TYR A 84 -13.10 -3.14 15.94
C TYR A 84 -14.56 -3.29 15.48
N LEU A 85 -14.85 -3.05 14.20
CA LEU A 85 -16.18 -3.23 13.61
C LEU A 85 -16.47 -4.67 13.19
N LEU A 86 -15.47 -5.54 13.21
CA LEU A 86 -15.61 -6.95 12.80
C LEU A 86 -16.06 -7.85 13.96
N GLU A 87 -15.93 -7.37 15.19
CA GLU A 87 -16.26 -8.12 16.40
C GLU A 87 -17.18 -7.28 17.28
N PRO A 88 -18.45 -7.69 17.48
CA PRO A 88 -19.42 -6.92 18.26
C PRO A 88 -18.93 -6.54 19.66
N SER A 89 -18.09 -7.37 20.28
CA SER A 89 -17.52 -7.08 21.60
C SER A 89 -16.50 -5.93 21.62
N LEU A 90 -16.01 -5.50 20.46
CA LEU A 90 -15.00 -4.46 20.32
C LEU A 90 -15.55 -3.13 19.80
N GLU A 91 -16.79 -3.09 19.32
CA GLU A 91 -17.39 -1.88 18.70
C GLU A 91 -17.30 -0.64 19.60
N ASP A 92 -17.52 -0.81 20.91
CA ASP A 92 -17.43 0.32 21.85
C ASP A 92 -16.01 0.85 22.05
N SER A 93 -14.97 0.07 21.68
CA SER A 93 -13.57 0.51 21.76
C SER A 93 -13.26 1.65 20.79
N LEU A 94 -14.01 1.78 19.69
CA LEU A 94 -13.92 2.93 18.78
C LEU A 94 -14.37 4.22 19.45
N LYS A 95 -15.43 4.15 20.26
CA LYS A 95 -16.02 5.32 20.95
C LYS A 95 -15.18 5.76 22.15
N ILE A 96 -14.48 4.82 22.79
CA ILE A 96 -13.77 5.04 24.06
C ILE A 96 -12.38 5.68 23.85
N ARG A 97 -11.75 5.52 22.68
CA ARG A 97 -10.47 6.17 22.42
C ARG A 97 -10.68 7.67 22.16
N PRO A 98 -10.10 8.58 22.96
CA PRO A 98 -10.08 10.00 22.65
C PRO A 98 -9.06 10.23 21.54
N ILE A 99 -9.31 9.67 20.35
CA ILE A 99 -8.68 10.19 19.16
C ILE A 99 -9.35 11.54 18.95
N ALA A 100 -8.55 12.59 18.81
CA ALA A 100 -8.98 13.98 18.89
C ALA A 100 -10.41 14.19 18.34
N PRO A 101 -11.28 14.96 19.02
CA PRO A 101 -12.60 15.27 18.47
C PRO A 101 -12.37 15.77 17.03
N HIS A 102 -13.01 15.13 16.05
CA HIS A 102 -12.81 15.27 14.58
C HIS A 102 -11.84 14.31 13.86
N PHE A 103 -11.16 13.40 14.54
CA PHE A 103 -10.26 12.44 13.86
C PHE A 103 -11.03 11.47 12.94
N PHE A 104 -12.17 10.98 13.42
CA PHE A 104 -13.03 10.07 12.66
C PHE A 104 -13.95 10.80 11.66
N ASP A 105 -14.17 12.11 11.82
CA ASP A 105 -14.99 12.92 10.91
C ASP A 105 -14.33 13.12 9.53
N THR A 106 -13.03 12.83 9.42
CA THR A 106 -12.23 13.12 8.22
C THR A 106 -11.40 11.94 7.71
N MET A 107 -11.33 10.82 8.44
CA MET A 107 -10.48 9.69 8.09
C MET A 107 -11.28 8.44 7.74
N ALA A 108 -11.10 7.95 6.52
CA ALA A 108 -11.57 6.64 6.11
C ALA A 108 -10.84 5.54 6.89
N LEU A 109 -11.58 4.54 7.39
CA LEU A 109 -11.01 3.38 8.07
C LEU A 109 -10.55 2.30 7.08
N ALA A 110 -11.01 2.35 5.84
CA ALA A 110 -10.43 1.56 4.76
C ALA A 110 -10.51 2.31 3.44
N ASP A 111 -9.56 2.03 2.57
CA ASP A 111 -9.48 2.60 1.24
C ASP A 111 -8.80 1.61 0.31
N LEU A 112 -9.58 0.98 -0.56
CA LEU A 112 -9.11 0.00 -1.53
C LEU A 112 -9.37 0.53 -2.94
N GLY A 113 -8.31 0.72 -3.71
CA GLY A 113 -8.42 0.94 -5.15
C GLY A 113 -8.78 -0.35 -5.88
N VAL A 114 -9.58 -0.23 -6.93
CA VAL A 114 -9.94 -1.33 -7.84
C VAL A 114 -9.14 -1.19 -9.12
N TYR A 115 -8.37 -2.22 -9.44
CA TYR A 115 -7.38 -2.20 -10.52
C TYR A 115 -7.63 -3.33 -11.52
N ARG A 116 -7.19 -3.12 -12.77
CA ARG A 116 -7.27 -4.16 -13.81
C ARG A 116 -6.33 -5.32 -13.55
N GLN A 117 -5.03 -5.07 -13.58
CA GLN A 117 -3.98 -6.03 -13.31
C GLN A 117 -2.77 -5.22 -12.82
N PRO A 118 -2.00 -5.69 -11.82
CA PRO A 118 -0.78 -5.01 -11.42
C PRO A 118 0.34 -5.20 -12.45
N HIS A 119 1.34 -4.33 -12.41
CA HIS A 119 2.68 -4.65 -12.90
C HIS A 119 3.37 -5.55 -11.89
N ILE A 120 4.00 -6.62 -12.35
CA ILE A 120 4.61 -7.64 -11.50
C ILE A 120 6.09 -7.75 -11.86
N TYR A 121 6.95 -7.62 -10.84
CA TYR A 121 8.35 -8.00 -10.94
C TYR A 121 8.60 -9.26 -10.12
N ASP A 122 9.00 -10.33 -10.80
CA ASP A 122 9.39 -11.59 -10.18
C ASP A 122 10.90 -11.59 -9.95
N HIS A 123 11.28 -11.60 -8.67
CA HIS A 123 12.68 -11.56 -8.24
C HIS A 123 13.42 -12.88 -8.52
N GLN A 124 12.73 -14.03 -8.53
CA GLN A 124 13.36 -15.33 -8.81
C GLN A 124 13.80 -15.44 -10.27
N THR A 125 12.94 -14.97 -11.18
CA THR A 125 13.18 -15.05 -12.62
C THR A 125 13.77 -13.77 -13.20
N ALA A 126 13.87 -12.70 -12.39
CA ALA A 126 14.25 -11.35 -12.81
C ALA A 126 13.42 -10.89 -14.03
N SER A 127 12.13 -11.21 -14.03
CA SER A 127 11.24 -11.00 -15.17
C SER A 127 10.05 -10.11 -14.82
N PHE A 128 9.54 -9.44 -15.84
CA PHE A 128 8.38 -8.58 -15.74
C PHE A 128 7.17 -9.24 -16.37
N SER A 129 6.04 -9.15 -15.70
CA SER A 129 4.74 -9.62 -16.19
C SER A 129 3.61 -8.72 -15.68
N GLY A 130 2.36 -9.05 -16.01
CA GLY A 130 1.21 -8.27 -15.57
C GLY A 130 0.71 -7.27 -16.62
N ALA A 131 0.34 -6.07 -16.18
CA ALA A 131 -0.24 -5.02 -17.01
C ALA A 131 0.69 -4.41 -18.07
N GLY A 132 1.97 -4.77 -18.07
CA GLY A 132 2.95 -4.27 -19.04
C GLY A 132 4.37 -4.31 -18.48
N PRO A 133 5.35 -3.74 -19.21
CA PRO A 133 6.70 -3.61 -18.70
C PRO A 133 6.68 -2.80 -17.40
N TRP A 134 7.64 -3.08 -16.51
CA TRP A 134 7.82 -2.24 -15.33
C TRP A 134 8.17 -0.83 -15.76
N PRO A 135 7.57 0.20 -15.14
CA PRO A 135 7.94 1.57 -15.43
C PRO A 135 9.38 1.79 -14.95
N THR A 136 10.34 1.60 -15.85
CA THR A 136 11.76 1.93 -15.68
C THR A 136 12.08 3.14 -16.54
N GLY A 137 12.38 4.26 -15.92
CA GLY A 137 12.75 5.51 -16.55
C GLY A 137 14.28 5.64 -16.61
N LYS A 138 14.74 6.59 -17.43
CA LYS A 138 16.12 7.07 -17.30
C LYS A 138 16.27 7.69 -15.91
N ALA A 139 17.29 7.30 -15.17
CA ALA A 139 17.58 7.87 -13.87
C ALA A 139 17.54 9.40 -13.97
N SER A 140 16.57 10.02 -13.29
CA SER A 140 16.57 11.48 -13.12
C SER A 140 17.76 11.84 -12.25
N GLU A 141 18.35 13.00 -12.50
CA GLU A 141 19.44 13.54 -11.69
C GLU A 141 19.06 13.53 -10.21
N SER A 142 20.01 13.08 -9.39
CA SER A 142 19.88 12.92 -7.94
C SER A 142 19.31 14.18 -7.29
N ILE A 143 18.15 14.07 -6.65
CA ILE A 143 17.71 15.06 -5.67
C ILE A 143 18.71 14.96 -4.49
N PRO A 144 19.33 16.06 -4.02
CA PRO A 144 20.22 16.00 -2.87
C PRO A 144 19.41 15.59 -1.63
N THR A 145 19.61 14.36 -1.15
CA THR A 145 19.00 13.86 0.09
C THR A 145 19.71 14.50 1.29
N LEU A 146 19.25 15.69 1.69
CA LEU A 146 19.59 16.31 2.97
C LEU A 146 18.52 15.98 4.01
N HIS A 147 18.39 14.70 4.33
CA HIS A 147 17.64 14.25 5.50
C HIS A 147 18.63 13.62 6.48
N GLU A 148 19.27 14.46 7.29
CA GLU A 148 20.20 14.03 8.33
C GLU A 148 19.46 13.89 9.67
N ILE A 149 19.44 12.69 10.22
CA ILE A 149 18.93 12.45 11.58
C ILE A 149 20.10 12.65 12.55
N THR A 150 20.21 13.83 13.15
CA THR A 150 21.39 14.24 13.94
C THR A 150 21.28 13.93 15.44
N ASN A 151 20.17 13.32 15.88
CA ASN A 151 19.81 13.25 17.29
C ASN A 151 19.24 11.88 17.75
N LEU A 152 19.61 10.78 17.09
CA LEU A 152 19.34 9.45 17.64
C LEU A 152 20.22 9.22 18.87
N ARG A 153 19.57 9.04 20.03
CA ARG A 153 20.22 8.57 21.26
C ARG A 153 19.56 7.30 21.73
N LEU A 154 20.36 6.37 22.26
CA LEU A 154 19.82 5.21 22.96
C LEU A 154 19.07 5.70 24.19
N ASN A 155 17.87 5.17 24.43
CA ASN A 155 17.03 5.47 25.60
C ASN A 155 17.69 5.07 26.95
N GLN A 156 18.92 4.54 26.92
CA GLN A 156 19.67 4.07 28.07
C GLN A 156 20.83 4.98 28.49
N GLU A 157 21.10 6.06 27.74
CA GLU A 157 22.14 7.03 28.09
C GLU A 157 21.49 8.24 28.79
N LYS A 158 21.57 8.26 30.13
CA LYS A 158 21.30 9.43 30.97
C LYS A 158 22.54 10.30 31.10
#